data_AF-A0A941NMZ3-F1
#
_entry.id   AF-A0A941NMZ3-F1
#
_cell.length_a   1.000
_cell.length_b   1.000
_cell.length_c   1.000
_cell.angle_alpha   90.00
_cell.angle_beta   90.00
_cell.angle_gamma   90.00
#
_symmetry.space_group_name_H-M   'P 1'
#
loop_
_entity.id
_entity.type
_entity.pdbx_description
1 polymer ?
#
loop_
_entity_poly.entity_id
_entity_poly.type
_entity_poly.pdbx_seq_one_letter_code
_entity_poly.pdbx_strand_id
1 'polypeptide(L)'
;MTPYSPQLRDTLDRLSHCHGMCLSMAVNHCLALGGEHARPQHMRLMLDCVDICALARDAVLRKSQFHTSILALCAEICETCGKACDELGQMEE
;
A
#
# COMPACT_ATOMS: atom_id res chain seq x y z
N MET A 1 1.57 8.37 -25.08
CA MET A 1 2.03 7.07 -24.54
C MET A 1 3.28 7.32 -23.73
N THR A 2 3.27 7.05 -22.43
CA THR A 2 4.41 7.33 -21.52
C THR A 2 5.62 6.46 -21.88
N PRO A 3 6.84 7.03 -22.00
CA PRO A 3 8.03 6.35 -22.51
C PRO A 3 8.73 5.44 -21.49
N TYR A 4 7.98 4.78 -20.61
CA TYR A 4 8.54 3.93 -19.55
C TYR A 4 8.78 2.50 -20.01
N SER A 5 9.73 1.79 -19.39
CA SER A 5 9.89 0.36 -19.62
C SER A 5 8.66 -0.42 -19.11
N PRO A 6 8.38 -1.61 -19.63
CA PRO A 6 7.29 -2.46 -19.11
C PRO A 6 7.39 -2.72 -17.60
N GLN A 7 8.59 -2.97 -17.09
CA GLN A 7 8.85 -3.25 -15.67
C GLN A 7 8.56 -2.03 -14.78
N LEU A 8 8.93 -0.84 -15.27
CA LEU A 8 8.64 0.40 -14.57
C LEU A 8 7.12 0.66 -14.51
N ARG A 9 6.39 0.41 -15.61
CA ARG A 9 4.92 0.51 -15.61
C ARG A 9 4.29 -0.45 -14.61
N ASP A 10 4.66 -1.73 -14.63
CA ASP A 10 4.13 -2.73 -13.68
C ASP A 10 4.38 -2.32 -12.22
N THR A 11 5.56 -1.78 -11.92
CA THR A 11 5.87 -1.26 -10.57
C THR A 11 4.94 -0.11 -10.18
N LEU A 12 4.74 0.87 -11.07
CA LEU A 12 3.88 2.02 -10.80
C LEU A 12 2.40 1.62 -10.65
N ASP A 13 1.96 0.65 -11.44
CA ASP A 13 0.60 0.12 -11.40
C ASP A 13 0.34 -0.62 -10.09
N ARG A 14 1.27 -1.48 -9.65
CA ARG A 14 1.20 -2.17 -8.35
C ARG A 14 1.14 -1.21 -7.17
N LEU A 15 2.00 -0.19 -7.16
CA LEU A 15 2.03 0.81 -6.09
C LEU A 15 0.73 1.61 -6.04
N SER A 16 0.22 2.02 -7.20
CA SER A 16 -1.04 2.78 -7.28
C SER A 16 -2.24 1.94 -6.88
N HIS A 17 -2.26 0.67 -7.30
CA HIS A 17 -3.31 -0.28 -6.94
C HIS A 17 -3.32 -0.57 -5.43
N CYS A 18 -2.15 -0.87 -4.85
CA CYS A 18 -2.03 -1.14 -3.41
C CYS A 18 -2.44 0.08 -2.57
N HIS A 19 -1.98 1.28 -2.93
CA HIS A 19 -2.40 2.53 -2.30
C HIS A 19 -3.93 2.68 -2.28
N GLY A 20 -4.57 2.54 -3.45
CA GLY A 20 -6.02 2.71 -3.58
C GLY A 20 -6.82 1.66 -2.82
N MET A 21 -6.41 0.39 -2.93
CA MET A 21 -7.04 -0.73 -2.24
C MET A 21 -6.92 -0.59 -0.72
N CYS A 22 -5.72 -0.35 -0.19
CA CYS A 22 -5.53 -0.19 1.25
C CYS A 22 -6.31 1.02 1.80
N LEU A 23 -6.39 2.12 1.06
CA LEU A 23 -7.16 3.30 1.49
C LEU A 23 -8.67 3.02 1.51
N SER A 24 -9.19 2.39 0.44
CA SER A 24 -10.61 2.02 0.38
C SER A 24 -10.96 1.04 1.50
N MET A 25 -10.20 -0.05 1.63
CA MET A 25 -10.44 -1.08 2.64
C MET A 25 -10.31 -0.52 4.05
N ALA A 26 -9.33 0.36 4.32
CA ALA A 26 -9.18 0.96 5.64
C ALA A 26 -10.41 1.81 6.00
N VAL A 27 -10.80 2.75 5.12
CA VAL A 27 -11.78 3.79 5.46
C VAL A 27 -13.22 3.32 5.29
N ASN A 28 -13.50 2.53 4.25
CA ASN A 28 -14.86 2.12 3.91
C ASN A 28 -15.24 0.79 4.56
N HIS A 29 -14.30 -0.16 4.65
CA HIS A 29 -14.59 -1.51 5.12
C HIS A 29 -14.21 -1.72 6.59
N CYS A 30 -12.92 -1.55 6.93
CA CYS A 30 -12.40 -1.86 8.25
C CYS A 30 -12.97 -0.96 9.35
N LEU A 31 -13.08 0.34 9.07
CA LEU A 31 -13.74 1.27 9.99
C LEU A 31 -15.23 0.97 10.17
N ALA A 32 -15.92 0.52 9.12
CA ALA A 32 -17.34 0.19 9.18
C ALA A 32 -17.61 -1.11 9.96
N LEU A 33 -16.77 -2.13 9.76
CA LEU A 33 -16.83 -3.39 10.53
C LEU A 33 -16.53 -3.18 12.01
N GLY A 34 -15.59 -2.29 12.34
CA GLY A 34 -15.21 -2.05 13.72
C GLY A 34 -14.42 -3.22 14.32
N GLY A 35 -14.41 -3.32 15.66
CA GLY A 35 -13.76 -4.43 16.37
C GLY A 35 -12.27 -4.57 16.04
N GLU A 36 -11.86 -5.78 15.66
CA GLU A 36 -10.47 -6.09 15.29
C GLU A 36 -9.99 -5.32 14.06
N HIS A 37 -10.88 -5.09 13.08
CA HIS A 37 -10.57 -4.36 11.86
C HIS A 37 -10.32 -2.87 12.12
N ALA A 38 -10.97 -2.27 13.11
CA ALA A 38 -10.76 -0.87 13.47
C ALA A 38 -9.76 -0.68 14.62
N ARG A 39 -9.02 -1.73 15.01
CA ARG A 39 -8.00 -1.59 16.07
C ARG A 39 -6.95 -0.56 15.65
N PRO A 40 -6.51 0.31 16.58
CA PRO A 40 -5.56 1.37 16.25
C PRO A 40 -4.28 0.87 15.58
N GLN A 41 -3.79 -0.33 15.95
CA GLN A 41 -2.60 -0.91 15.36
C GLN A 41 -2.80 -1.32 13.89
N HIS A 42 -3.91 -1.98 13.56
CA HIS A 42 -4.21 -2.38 12.19
C HIS A 42 -4.45 -1.15 11.30
N MET A 43 -5.24 -0.20 11.78
CA MET A 43 -5.52 1.04 11.05
C MET A 43 -4.25 1.86 10.76
N ARG A 44 -3.32 1.97 11.72
CA ARG A 44 -2.03 2.62 11.46
C ARG A 44 -1.24 1.90 10.38
N LEU A 45 -1.13 0.57 10.46
CA LEU A 45 -0.40 -0.21 9.45
C LEU A 45 -1.01 -0.07 8.05
N MET A 46 -2.34 -0.06 7.92
CA MET A 46 -3.00 0.16 6.64
C MET A 46 -2.70 1.56 6.09
N LEU A 47 -2.76 2.60 6.93
CA LEU A 47 -2.46 3.97 6.52
C LEU A 47 -0.98 4.16 6.19
N ASP A 48 -0.07 3.51 6.93
CA ASP A 48 1.35 3.46 6.60
C ASP A 48 1.57 2.83 5.21
N CYS A 49 0.85 1.75 4.89
CA CYS A 49 0.86 1.10 3.58
C CYS A 49 0.35 2.04 2.46
N VAL A 50 -0.73 2.78 2.72
CA VAL A 50 -1.28 3.80 1.81
C VAL A 50 -0.22 4.86 1.49
N ASP A 51 0.39 5.43 2.53
CA ASP A 51 1.30 6.56 2.38
C ASP A 51 2.65 6.13 1.77
N ILE A 52 3.21 4.99 2.18
CA ILE A 52 4.48 4.51 1.62
C ILE A 52 4.35 4.14 0.14
N CYS A 53 3.22 3.56 -0.29
CA CYS A 53 2.98 3.23 -1.69
C CYS A 53 2.94 4.49 -2.57
N ALA A 54 2.27 5.56 -2.10
CA ALA A 54 2.25 6.85 -2.78
C ALA A 54 3.66 7.47 -2.85
N LEU A 55 4.39 7.47 -1.73
CA LEU A 55 5.76 7.98 -1.67
C LEU A 55 6.69 7.22 -2.61
N ALA A 56 6.61 5.88 -2.63
CA ALA A 56 7.41 5.01 -3.48
C ALA A 56 7.14 5.27 -4.96
N ARG A 57 5.87 5.37 -5.36
CA ARG A 57 5.47 5.68 -6.74
C ARG A 57 6.09 7.00 -7.18
N ASP A 58 5.93 8.03 -6.36
CA ASP A 58 6.44 9.36 -6.68
C ASP A 58 7.98 9.40 -6.68
N ALA A 59 8.63 8.61 -5.81
CA ALA A 59 10.10 8.49 -5.74
C ALA A 59 10.67 7.89 -7.01
N VAL A 60 10.01 6.86 -7.53
CA VAL A 60 10.33 6.22 -8.80
C VAL A 60 10.14 7.19 -9.97
N LEU A 61 8.99 7.89 -10.03
CA LEU A 61 8.69 8.84 -11.11
C LEU A 61 9.67 10.01 -11.17
N ARG A 62 10.05 10.57 -10.01
CA ARG A 62 11.02 11.67 -9.93
C ARG A 62 12.49 11.22 -9.98
N LYS A 63 12.74 9.91 -10.18
CA LYS A 63 14.09 9.31 -10.19
C LYS A 63 14.91 9.70 -8.96
N SER A 64 14.29 9.67 -7.78
CA SER A 64 14.97 10.02 -6.53
C SER A 64 16.17 9.10 -6.28
N GLN A 65 17.31 9.64 -5.87
CA GLN A 65 18.47 8.81 -5.44
C GLN A 65 18.15 7.81 -4.31
N PHE A 66 17.02 7.99 -3.61
CA PHE A 66 16.56 7.13 -2.53
C PHE A 66 15.48 6.12 -2.97
N HIS A 67 15.10 6.08 -4.27
CA HIS A 67 13.98 5.27 -4.72
C HIS A 67 14.13 3.78 -4.35
N THR A 68 15.36 3.25 -4.34
CA THR A 68 15.63 1.84 -3.99
C THR A 68 15.34 1.57 -2.51
N SER A 69 15.83 2.42 -1.61
CA SER A 69 15.57 2.27 -0.17
C SER A 69 14.09 2.46 0.17
N ILE A 70 13.43 3.40 -0.50
CA ILE A 70 11.98 3.63 -0.34
C ILE A 70 11.18 2.41 -0.84
N LEU A 71 11.54 1.84 -1.99
CA LEU A 71 10.88 0.63 -2.50
C LEU A 71 11.09 -0.58 -1.59
N ALA A 72 12.27 -0.73 -0.98
CA ALA A 72 12.54 -1.82 -0.04
C ALA A 72 11.62 -1.71 1.20
N LEU A 73 11.54 -0.52 1.81
CA LEU A 73 10.63 -0.30 2.93
C LEU A 73 9.16 -0.45 2.53
N CYS A 74 8.79 0.03 1.34
CA CYS A 74 7.44 -0.17 0.82
C CYS A 74 7.09 -1.64 0.73
N ALA A 75 7.98 -2.49 0.21
CA ALA A 75 7.75 -3.93 0.11
C ALA A 75 7.57 -4.58 1.48
N GLU A 76 8.39 -4.22 2.47
CA GLU A 76 8.28 -4.70 3.85
C GLU A 76 6.93 -4.33 4.49
N ILE A 77 6.49 -3.08 4.33
CA ILE A 77 5.21 -2.60 4.85
C ILE A 77 4.05 -3.28 4.12
N CYS A 78 4.10 -3.41 2.79
CA CYS A 78 3.06 -4.09 2.02
C CYS A 78 2.90 -5.55 2.45
N GLU A 79 4.00 -6.28 2.65
CA GLU A 79 3.96 -7.67 3.11
C GLU A 79 3.39 -7.78 4.52
N THR A 80 3.79 -6.87 5.42
CA THR A 80 3.28 -6.83 6.80
C THR A 80 1.79 -6.48 6.83
N CYS A 81 1.36 -5.50 6.02
CA CYS A 81 -0.04 -5.12 5.88
C CYS A 81 -0.88 -6.28 5.34
N GLY A 82 -0.40 -6.95 4.27
CA GLY A 82 -1.09 -8.09 3.68
C GLY A 82 -1.33 -9.22 4.69
N LYS A 83 -0.28 -9.61 5.44
CA LYS A 83 -0.40 -10.63 6.50
C LYS A 83 -1.41 -10.24 7.58
N ALA A 84 -1.37 -8.99 8.04
CA ALA A 84 -2.32 -8.51 9.04
C ALA A 84 -3.77 -8.52 8.53
N CYS A 85 -3.99 -8.20 7.24
CA CYS A 85 -5.30 -8.33 6.60
C CYS A 85 -5.76 -9.79 6.55
N ASP A 86 -4.89 -10.71 6.10
CA ASP A 86 -5.21 -12.13 5.96
C ASP A 86 -5.59 -12.78 7.30
N GLU A 87 -4.92 -12.38 8.40
CA GLU A 87 -5.19 -12.88 9.75
C GLU A 87 -6.57 -12.48 10.29
N LEU A 88 -7.11 -11.33 9.87
CA LEU A 88 -8.42 -10.84 10.33
C LEU A 88 -9.59 -11.53 9.62
N GLY A 89 -9.38 -12.06 8.41
CA GLY A 89 -10.46 -12.59 7.57
C GLY A 89 -11.43 -11.50 7.11
N GLN A 90 -12.47 -11.85 6.35
CA GLN A 90 -13.47 -10.88 5.83
C GLN A 90 -12.87 -9.66 5.11
N MET A 91 -11.71 -9.79 4.47
CA MET A 91 -11.04 -8.70 3.73
C MET A 91 -11.37 -8.69 2.24
N GLU A 92 -12.49 -9.33 1.87
CA GLU A 92 -13.05 -9.33 0.53
C GLU A 92 -14.10 -8.20 0.45
N GLU A 93 -13.87 -7.22 -0.43
CA GLU A 93 -14.93 -6.35 -0.98
C GLU A 93 -15.52 -6.99 -2.24
#